data_AF-H0IY75-F1
#
_entry.id   AF-H0IY75-F1
#
_cell.length_a   1.000
_cell.length_b   1.000
_cell.length_c   1.000
_cell.angle_alpha   90.00
_cell.angle_beta   90.00
_cell.angle_gamma   90.00
#
_symmetry.space_group_name_H-M   'P 1'
#
loop_
_entity.id
_entity.type
_entity.pdbx_description
1 polymer ?
#
loop_
_entity_poly.entity_id
_entity_poly.type
_entity_poly.pdbx_seq_one_letter_code
_entity_poly.pdbx_strand_id
1 'polypeptide(L)'
;MERRSSEAALIPALQLLSYLIIALGALFMAFKAGSLPASRWEPMNAGTFPQIVFLGIVVLCVIAAISDITKHGFPLTAFSIAWKRLVSLKSVIINLAFFITYMIAMPFAGFIISTFTYLVAAQFYLAPKKPITVPIVIFVAILFSAGPYYLFSEVFSIYLPRAQW
;
A
#
# COMPACT_ATOMS: atom_id res chain seq x y z
N MET A 1 19.42 -13.24 23.94
CA MET A 1 18.25 -12.55 24.55
C MET A 1 18.19 -11.06 24.19
N GLU A 2 19.29 -10.41 23.80
CA GLU A 2 19.37 -8.97 23.48
C GLU A 2 18.50 -8.48 22.30
N ARG A 3 18.35 -9.27 21.22
CA ARG A 3 17.55 -8.89 20.05
C ARG A 3 16.09 -8.54 20.36
N ARG A 4 15.47 -9.22 21.34
CA ARG A 4 14.04 -9.02 21.68
C ARG A 4 13.79 -7.65 22.33
N SER A 5 14.75 -7.13 23.09
CA SER A 5 14.64 -5.83 23.75
C SER A 5 14.76 -4.68 22.74
N SER A 6 15.67 -4.78 21.77
CA SER A 6 15.86 -3.75 20.74
C SER A 6 14.69 -3.67 19.74
N GLU A 7 14.05 -4.80 19.41
CA GLU A 7 12.86 -4.80 18.55
C GLU A 7 11.63 -4.24 19.27
N ALA A 8 11.46 -4.55 20.56
CA ALA A 8 10.36 -4.01 21.37
C ALA A 8 10.43 -2.48 21.50
N ALA A 9 11.65 -1.92 21.59
CA ALA A 9 11.86 -0.48 21.63
C ALA A 9 11.53 0.23 20.29
N LEU A 10 11.54 -0.51 19.18
CA LEU A 10 11.26 0.04 17.85
C LEU A 10 9.76 0.23 17.57
N ILE A 11 8.93 -0.60 18.19
CA ILE A 11 7.47 -0.62 18.00
C ILE A 11 6.82 0.75 18.27
N PRO A 12 7.02 1.39 19.44
CA PRO A 12 6.40 2.70 19.71
C PRO A 12 6.89 3.80 18.76
N ALA A 13 8.17 3.78 18.35
CA ALA A 13 8.69 4.73 17.36
C ALA A 13 8.02 4.56 15.99
N LEU A 14 7.86 3.31 15.53
CA LEU A 14 7.19 2.99 14.27
C LEU A 14 5.69 3.32 14.31
N GLN A 15 5.02 3.13 15.45
CA GLN A 15 3.61 3.48 15.64
C GLN A 15 3.41 4.99 15.56
N LEU A 16 4.22 5.78 16.28
CA LEU A 16 4.17 7.24 16.20
C LEU A 16 4.45 7.75 14.79
N LEU A 17 5.45 7.19 14.12
CA LEU A 17 5.75 7.52 12.73
C LEU A 17 4.58 7.16 11.80
N SER A 18 3.90 6.05 12.04
CA SER A 18 2.70 5.65 11.28
C SER A 18 1.55 6.62 11.50
N TYR A 19 1.25 7.01 12.74
CA TYR A 19 0.22 8.01 13.04
C TYR A 19 0.53 9.35 12.36
N LEU A 20 1.81 9.76 12.36
CA LEU A 20 2.25 10.98 11.71
C LEU A 20 2.05 10.91 10.19
N ILE A 21 2.48 9.83 9.53
CA ILE A 21 2.30 9.65 8.08
C ILE A 21 0.81 9.62 7.71
N ILE A 22 0.00 8.88 8.46
CA ILE A 22 -1.45 8.78 8.23
C ILE A 22 -2.12 10.15 8.43
N ALA A 23 -1.78 10.87 9.50
CA ALA A 23 -2.31 12.21 9.75
C ALA A 23 -1.93 13.21 8.64
N LEU A 24 -0.67 13.22 8.21
CA LEU A 24 -0.23 14.09 7.11
C LEU A 24 -0.92 13.73 5.79
N GLY A 25 -1.04 12.43 5.48
CA GLY A 25 -1.75 11.96 4.29
C GLY A 25 -3.24 12.31 4.31
N ALA A 26 -3.90 12.14 5.46
CA ALA A 26 -5.30 12.53 5.64
C ALA A 26 -5.47 14.05 5.53
N LEU A 27 -4.56 14.85 6.09
CA LEU A 27 -4.61 16.31 6.00
C LEU A 27 -4.41 16.79 4.54
N PHE A 28 -3.48 16.18 3.81
CA PHE A 28 -3.31 16.43 2.37
C PHE A 28 -4.58 16.09 1.57
N MET A 29 -5.20 14.94 1.87
CA MET A 29 -6.44 14.52 1.21
C MET A 29 -7.63 15.41 1.56
N ALA A 30 -7.73 15.89 2.81
CA ALA A 30 -8.74 16.86 3.22
C ALA A 30 -8.60 18.18 2.44
N PHE A 31 -7.36 18.62 2.23
CA PHE A 31 -7.09 19.82 1.43
C PHE A 31 -7.48 19.63 -0.04
N LYS A 32 -7.14 18.47 -0.63
CA LYS A 32 -7.54 18.12 -2.00
C LYS A 32 -9.05 17.98 -2.15
N ALA A 33 -9.74 17.37 -1.18
CA ALA A 33 -11.19 17.26 -1.16
C ALA A 33 -11.87 18.65 -1.14
N GLY A 34 -11.25 19.65 -0.51
CA GLY A 34 -11.75 21.03 -0.53
C GLY A 34 -11.68 21.72 -1.89
N SER A 35 -10.83 21.23 -2.79
CA SER A 35 -10.72 21.76 -4.16
C SER A 35 -11.75 21.18 -5.13
N LEU A 36 -12.63 20.29 -4.65
CA LEU A 36 -13.69 19.71 -5.47
C LEU A 36 -14.75 20.78 -5.82
N PRO A 37 -15.25 20.79 -7.07
CA PRO A 37 -16.18 21.80 -7.55
C PRO A 37 -17.46 21.77 -6.69
N ALA A 38 -17.80 22.93 -6.14
CA ALA A 38 -19.00 23.09 -5.34
C ALA A 38 -20.25 22.95 -6.22
N SER A 39 -21.10 21.98 -5.91
CA SER A 39 -22.46 21.93 -6.46
C SER A 39 -23.20 23.18 -6.00
N ARG A 40 -23.80 23.91 -6.95
CA ARG A 40 -24.64 25.09 -6.65
C ARG A 40 -26.02 24.71 -6.08
N TRP A 41 -26.33 23.41 -6.05
CA TRP A 41 -27.67 22.88 -5.78
C TRP A 41 -27.76 22.06 -4.49
N GLU A 42 -26.62 21.65 -3.91
CA GLU A 42 -26.59 21.00 -2.60
C GLU A 42 -26.08 21.94 -1.48
N PRO A 43 -26.70 21.91 -0.28
CA PRO A 43 -26.20 22.62 0.89
C PRO A 43 -24.81 22.16 1.35
N MET A 44 -24.44 20.90 1.05
CA MET A 44 -23.12 20.33 1.35
C MET A 44 -22.39 20.04 0.04
N ASN A 45 -21.17 20.56 -0.09
CA ASN A 45 -20.31 20.29 -1.24
C ASN A 45 -19.91 18.79 -1.25
N ALA A 46 -19.73 18.21 -2.43
CA ALA A 46 -19.20 16.86 -2.63
C ALA A 46 -17.88 16.62 -1.85
N GLY A 47 -17.09 17.67 -1.61
CA GLY A 47 -15.87 17.61 -0.80
C GLY A 47 -16.08 17.62 0.73
N THR A 48 -17.23 18.08 1.23
CA THR A 48 -17.43 18.31 2.67
C THR A 48 -17.44 17.01 3.47
N PHE A 49 -18.06 15.95 2.94
CA PHE A 49 -18.09 14.65 3.62
C PHE A 49 -16.69 14.00 3.70
N PRO A 50 -15.93 13.85 2.60
CA PRO A 50 -14.53 13.38 2.68
C PRO A 50 -13.67 14.22 3.61
N GLN A 51 -13.84 15.55 3.62
CA GLN A 51 -13.11 16.44 4.54
C GLN A 51 -13.38 16.11 6.01
N ILE A 52 -14.64 15.92 6.41
CA ILE A 52 -14.98 15.56 7.79
C ILE A 52 -14.34 14.23 8.18
N VAL A 53 -14.37 13.22 7.29
CA VAL A 53 -13.76 11.92 7.54
C VAL A 53 -12.25 12.04 7.71
N PHE A 54 -11.57 12.72 6.78
CA PHE A 54 -10.12 12.90 6.84
C PHE A 54 -9.68 13.72 8.05
N LEU A 55 -10.41 14.79 8.40
CA LEU A 55 -10.15 15.56 9.61
C LEU A 55 -10.40 14.72 10.87
N GLY A 56 -11.44 13.89 10.89
CA GLY A 56 -11.68 12.93 11.96
C GLY A 56 -10.51 11.96 12.15
N ILE A 57 -9.97 11.42 11.04
CA ILE A 57 -8.77 10.57 11.07
C ILE A 57 -7.56 11.32 11.63
N VAL A 58 -7.35 12.59 11.24
CA VAL A 58 -6.27 13.43 11.80
C VAL A 58 -6.43 13.56 13.31
N VAL A 59 -7.63 13.90 13.79
CA VAL A 59 -7.91 14.03 15.24
C VAL A 59 -7.65 12.72 15.97
N LEU A 60 -8.13 11.60 15.44
CA LEU A 60 -7.90 10.27 16.03
C LEU A 60 -6.41 9.92 16.08
N CYS A 61 -5.65 10.23 15.02
CA CYS A 61 -4.20 10.00 14.99
C CYS A 61 -3.45 10.87 16.01
N VAL A 62 -3.87 12.13 16.19
CA VAL A 62 -3.30 13.04 17.20
C VAL A 62 -3.59 12.52 18.61
N ILE A 63 -4.83 12.12 18.90
CA ILE A 63 -5.21 11.54 20.19
C ILE A 63 -4.41 10.25 20.45
N ALA A 64 -4.30 9.38 19.45
CA ALA A 64 -3.53 8.14 19.54
C ALA A 64 -2.05 8.45 19.82
N ALA A 65 -1.44 9.38 19.09
CA ALA A 65 -0.05 9.79 19.29
C ALA A 65 0.20 10.37 20.68
N ILE A 66 -0.68 11.26 21.17
CA ILE A 66 -0.59 11.81 22.53
C ILE A 66 -0.73 10.69 23.57
N SER A 67 -1.71 9.79 23.42
CA SER A 67 -1.91 8.66 24.34
C SER A 67 -0.68 7.76 24.40
N ASP A 68 -0.06 7.51 23.25
CA ASP A 68 1.09 6.64 23.13
C ASP A 68 2.36 7.28 23.73
N ILE A 69 2.60 8.56 23.46
CA ILE A 69 3.69 9.35 24.09
C ILE A 69 3.49 9.43 25.61
N THR A 70 2.26 9.61 26.08
CA THR A 70 1.96 9.72 27.51
C THR A 70 2.19 8.39 28.24
N LYS A 71 1.89 7.24 27.58
CA LYS A 71 2.03 5.91 28.17
C LYS A 71 3.46 5.36 28.10
N HIS A 72 4.14 5.56 26.97
CA HIS A 72 5.41 4.91 26.68
C HIS A 72 6.61 5.88 26.66
N GLY A 73 6.38 7.19 26.79
CA GLY A 73 7.40 8.22 26.65
C GLY A 73 7.83 8.46 25.20
N PHE A 74 8.77 9.39 25.00
CA PHE A 74 9.34 9.63 23.67
C PHE A 74 10.31 8.50 23.31
N PRO A 75 10.07 7.73 22.23
CA PRO A 75 10.93 6.61 21.89
C PRO A 75 12.20 7.11 21.20
N LEU A 76 13.30 7.20 21.96
CA LEU A 76 14.64 7.43 21.44
C LEU A 76 15.20 6.11 20.91
N THR A 77 14.94 5.83 19.63
CA THR A 77 15.47 4.64 18.96
C THR A 77 16.73 4.97 18.16
N ALA A 78 17.74 4.10 18.24
CA ALA A 78 18.96 4.29 17.46
C ALA A 78 18.70 3.96 15.98
N PHE A 79 19.05 4.89 15.09
CA PHE A 79 18.93 4.76 13.63
C PHE A 79 19.53 3.44 13.09
N SER A 80 20.62 2.96 13.70
CA SER A 80 21.27 1.69 13.36
C SER A 80 20.35 0.46 13.51
N ILE A 81 19.45 0.46 14.50
CA ILE A 81 18.51 -0.65 14.74
C ILE A 81 17.38 -0.62 13.70
N ALA A 82 16.86 0.57 13.40
CA ALA A 82 15.86 0.77 12.35
C ALA A 82 16.40 0.37 10.97
N TRP A 83 17.64 0.75 10.65
CA TRP A 83 18.29 0.39 9.40
C TRP A 83 18.47 -1.13 9.25
N LYS A 84 18.95 -1.82 10.30
CA LYS A 84 19.08 -3.28 10.30
C LYS A 84 17.74 -3.97 10.06
N ARG A 85 16.65 -3.46 10.65
CA ARG A 85 15.30 -3.99 10.44
C ARG A 85 14.83 -3.77 9.00
N LEU A 86 15.07 -2.60 8.43
CA LEU A 86 14.73 -2.29 7.04
C LEU A 86 15.44 -3.23 6.06
N VAL A 87 16.74 -3.48 6.27
CA VAL A 87 17.51 -4.43 5.45
C VAL A 87 16.99 -5.86 5.60
N SER A 88 16.51 -6.25 6.79
CA SER A 88 15.86 -7.54 6.99
C SER A 88 14.55 -7.69 6.20
N LEU A 89 13.88 -6.58 5.87
CA LEU A 89 12.63 -6.54 5.10
C LEU A 89 12.88 -6.43 3.58
N LYS A 90 14.12 -6.67 3.12
CA LYS A 90 14.49 -6.57 1.68
C LYS A 90 13.51 -7.25 0.74
N SER A 91 12.99 -8.43 1.09
CA SER A 91 12.08 -9.17 0.21
C SER A 91 10.74 -8.47 0.04
N VAL A 92 10.24 -7.83 1.11
CA VAL A 92 9.02 -7.04 1.07
C VAL A 92 9.23 -5.78 0.23
N ILE A 93 10.36 -5.11 0.40
CA ILE A 93 10.73 -3.90 -0.36
C ILE A 93 10.83 -4.22 -1.86
N ILE A 94 11.46 -5.35 -2.21
CA ILE A 94 11.60 -5.77 -3.60
C ILE A 94 10.24 -6.16 -4.20
N ASN A 95 9.38 -6.86 -3.45
CA ASN A 95 8.03 -7.14 -3.91
C ASN A 95 7.20 -5.86 -4.12
N LEU A 96 7.33 -4.89 -3.21
CA LEU A 96 6.69 -3.58 -3.35
C LEU A 96 7.19 -2.85 -4.61
N ALA A 97 8.49 -2.91 -4.90
CA ALA A 97 9.04 -2.36 -6.12
C ALA A 97 8.43 -3.02 -7.38
N PHE A 98 8.32 -4.35 -7.40
CA PHE A 98 7.63 -5.05 -8.50
C PHE A 98 6.17 -4.61 -8.65
N PHE A 99 5.47 -4.42 -7.54
CA PHE A 99 4.08 -3.94 -7.57
C PHE A 99 3.97 -2.50 -8.11
N ILE A 100 4.89 -1.60 -7.74
CA ILE A 100 4.93 -0.25 -8.28
C ILE A 100 5.21 -0.27 -9.79
N THR A 101 6.20 -1.06 -10.23
CA THR A 101 6.49 -1.24 -11.65
C THR A 101 5.29 -1.80 -12.41
N TYR A 102 4.57 -2.74 -11.81
CA TYR A 102 3.31 -3.25 -12.34
C TYR A 102 2.26 -2.15 -12.54
N MET A 103 2.03 -1.31 -11.53
CA MET A 103 1.06 -0.21 -11.64
C MET A 103 1.43 0.80 -12.73
N ILE A 104 2.72 1.11 -12.87
CA ILE A 104 3.21 2.01 -13.92
C ILE A 104 3.09 1.37 -15.31
N ALA A 105 3.34 0.06 -15.43
CA ALA A 105 3.27 -0.66 -16.70
C ALA A 105 1.82 -0.91 -17.16
N MET A 106 0.87 -1.00 -16.25
CA MET A 106 -0.54 -1.31 -16.52
C MET A 106 -1.20 -0.45 -17.62
N PRO A 107 -1.09 0.91 -17.62
CA PRO A 107 -1.69 1.73 -18.68
C PRO A 107 -1.07 1.48 -20.06
N PHE A 108 0.20 1.08 -20.15
CA PHE A 108 0.89 0.87 -21.42
C PHE A 108 0.71 -0.55 -21.95
N ALA A 109 0.99 -1.55 -21.11
CA ALA A 109 1.02 -2.96 -21.50
C ALA A 109 -0.33 -3.67 -21.36
N GLY A 110 -1.31 -3.05 -20.72
CA GLY A 110 -2.61 -3.64 -20.45
C GLY A 110 -2.60 -4.65 -19.31
N PHE A 111 -3.79 -4.93 -18.78
CA PHE A 111 -3.95 -5.69 -17.54
C PHE A 111 -3.33 -7.11 -17.59
N ILE A 112 -3.53 -7.85 -18.68
CA ILE A 112 -3.08 -9.26 -18.76
C ILE A 112 -1.54 -9.34 -18.72
N ILE A 113 -0.85 -8.59 -19.59
CA ILE A 113 0.61 -8.66 -19.75
C ILE A 113 1.30 -8.14 -18.48
N SER A 114 0.82 -7.01 -17.93
CA SER A 114 1.36 -6.45 -16.69
C SER A 114 1.18 -7.39 -15.51
N THR A 115 -0.03 -7.93 -15.32
CA THR A 115 -0.33 -8.85 -14.21
C THR A 115 0.45 -10.16 -14.33
N PHE A 116 0.53 -10.72 -15.55
CA PHE A 116 1.31 -11.94 -15.80
C PHE A 116 2.79 -11.72 -15.46
N THR A 117 3.40 -10.66 -16.00
CA THR A 117 4.82 -10.35 -15.77
C THR A 117 5.11 -10.11 -14.29
N TYR A 118 4.24 -9.37 -13.60
CA TYR A 118 4.32 -9.14 -12.17
C TYR A 118 4.26 -10.44 -11.36
N LEU A 119 3.24 -11.27 -11.61
CA LEU A 119 3.04 -12.52 -10.88
C LEU A 119 4.19 -13.50 -11.11
N VAL A 120 4.70 -13.58 -12.34
CA VAL A 120 5.88 -14.39 -12.65
C VAL A 120 7.09 -13.86 -11.87
N ALA A 121 7.43 -12.58 -12.01
CA ALA A 121 8.61 -12.00 -11.36
C ALA A 121 8.54 -12.08 -9.82
N ALA A 122 7.41 -11.72 -9.24
CA ALA A 122 7.20 -11.75 -7.80
C ALA A 122 7.25 -13.18 -7.24
N GLN A 123 6.54 -14.12 -7.86
CA GLN A 123 6.55 -15.50 -7.38
C GLN A 123 7.92 -16.16 -7.57
N PHE A 124 8.63 -15.91 -8.68
CA PHE A 124 10.00 -16.42 -8.84
C PHE A 124 10.97 -15.87 -7.81
N TYR A 125 10.77 -14.62 -7.39
CA TYR A 125 11.59 -13.99 -6.36
C TYR A 125 11.27 -14.52 -4.95
N LEU A 126 10.00 -14.76 -4.64
CA LEU A 126 9.56 -15.18 -3.30
C LEU A 126 9.55 -16.70 -3.10
N ALA A 127 9.30 -17.49 -4.14
CA ALA A 127 9.09 -18.92 -4.02
C ALA A 127 10.43 -19.68 -3.91
N PRO A 128 10.44 -20.84 -3.22
CA PRO A 128 11.62 -21.68 -3.16
C PRO A 128 11.99 -22.19 -4.55
N LYS A 129 13.30 -22.13 -4.88
CA LYS A 129 13.87 -22.52 -6.19
C LYS A 129 13.88 -24.05 -6.40
N LYS A 130 12.71 -24.68 -6.36
CA LYS A 130 12.50 -26.09 -6.73
C LYS A 130 12.03 -26.17 -8.18
N PRO A 131 12.38 -27.22 -8.93
CA PRO A 131 11.97 -27.36 -10.33
C PRO A 131 10.44 -27.46 -10.48
N ILE A 132 9.76 -28.05 -9.49
CA ILE A 132 8.29 -28.14 -9.45
C ILE A 132 7.60 -26.77 -9.28
N THR A 133 8.32 -25.77 -8.78
CA THR A 133 7.78 -24.43 -8.54
C THR A 133 7.52 -23.68 -9.86
N VAL A 134 8.35 -23.92 -10.88
CA VAL A 134 8.24 -23.26 -12.20
C VAL A 134 6.87 -23.44 -12.85
N PRO A 135 6.36 -24.67 -13.05
CA PRO A 135 5.04 -24.85 -13.67
C PRO A 135 3.91 -24.27 -12.82
N ILE A 136 4.01 -24.32 -11.49
CA ILE A 136 3.02 -23.74 -10.58
C ILE A 136 2.96 -22.22 -10.76
N VAL A 137 4.12 -21.55 -10.79
CA VAL A 137 4.21 -20.09 -10.97
C VAL A 137 3.57 -19.65 -12.29
N ILE A 138 3.88 -20.37 -13.38
CA ILE A 138 3.32 -20.07 -14.71
C ILE A 138 1.81 -20.28 -14.69
N PHE A 139 1.35 -21.42 -14.16
CA PHE A 139 -0.09 -21.73 -14.09
C PHE A 139 -0.86 -20.68 -13.29
N VAL A 140 -0.37 -20.32 -12.11
CA VAL A 140 -0.97 -19.28 -11.26
C VAL A 140 -0.97 -17.93 -11.98
N ALA A 141 0.14 -17.56 -12.63
CA ALA A 141 0.23 -16.30 -13.36
C ALA A 141 -0.76 -16.22 -14.53
N ILE A 142 -0.97 -17.32 -15.27
CA ILE A 142 -1.97 -17.36 -16.35
C ILE A 142 -3.37 -17.26 -15.76
N LEU A 143 -3.67 -18.07 -14.75
CA LEU A 143 -4.99 -18.12 -14.12
C LEU A 143 -5.41 -16.75 -13.56
N PHE A 144 -4.51 -16.07 -12.87
CA PHE A 144 -4.80 -14.78 -12.25
C PHE A 144 -4.61 -13.56 -13.17
N SER A 145 -3.99 -13.72 -14.33
CA SER A 145 -3.95 -12.64 -15.35
C SER A 145 -5.17 -12.72 -16.28
N ALA A 146 -5.51 -13.91 -16.78
CA ALA A 146 -6.62 -14.11 -17.71
C ALA A 146 -7.98 -14.28 -17.02
N GLY A 147 -8.02 -14.92 -15.85
CA GLY A 147 -9.26 -15.21 -15.13
C GLY A 147 -10.03 -13.95 -14.74
N PRO A 148 -9.42 -13.02 -13.97
CA PRO A 148 -10.06 -11.74 -13.67
C PRO A 148 -10.39 -10.95 -14.93
N TYR A 149 -9.49 -10.95 -15.93
CA TYR A 149 -9.75 -10.23 -17.18
C TYR A 149 -11.06 -10.67 -17.84
N TYR A 150 -11.22 -11.98 -18.03
CA TYR A 150 -12.41 -12.56 -18.66
C TYR A 150 -13.66 -12.36 -17.81
N LEU A 151 -13.54 -12.52 -16.50
CA LEU A 151 -14.65 -12.31 -15.57
C LEU A 151 -15.14 -10.86 -15.61
N PHE A 152 -14.24 -9.88 -15.64
CA PHE A 152 -14.62 -8.47 -15.76
C PHE A 152 -15.18 -8.12 -17.13
N SER A 153 -14.61 -8.65 -18.22
CA SER A 153 -15.08 -8.34 -19.57
C SER A 153 -16.44 -8.98 -19.87
N GLU A 154 -16.64 -10.25 -19.53
CA GLU A 154 -17.82 -11.01 -19.92
C GLU A 154 -18.95 -10.97 -18.88
N VAL A 155 -18.60 -11.07 -17.58
CA VAL A 155 -19.62 -11.13 -16.53
C VAL A 155 -20.03 -9.74 -16.09
N PHE A 156 -19.06 -8.83 -15.93
CA PHE A 156 -19.34 -7.48 -15.45
C PHE A 156 -19.47 -6.43 -16.55
N SER A 157 -19.14 -6.75 -17.81
CA SER A 157 -19.09 -5.78 -18.92
C SER A 157 -18.23 -4.53 -18.62
N ILE A 158 -17.24 -4.69 -17.73
CA ILE A 158 -16.30 -3.62 -17.34
C ILE A 158 -14.99 -3.85 -18.08
N TYR A 159 -14.59 -2.89 -18.90
CA TYR A 159 -13.32 -2.95 -19.61
C TYR A 159 -12.17 -2.56 -18.68
N LEU A 160 -11.30 -3.53 -18.41
CA LEU A 160 -10.01 -3.28 -17.77
C LEU A 160 -9.08 -2.53 -18.73
N PRO A 161 -8.04 -1.83 -18.21
CA PRO A 161 -7.07 -1.12 -19.03
C PRO A 161 -6.52 -2.02 -20.14
N ARG A 162 -6.84 -1.65 -21.38
CA ARG A 162 -6.27 -2.27 -22.58
C ARG A 162 -4.96 -1.57 -22.90
N ALA A 163 -4.04 -2.32 -23.47
CA ALA A 163 -2.75 -1.79 -23.87
C ALA A 163 -2.95 -0.65 -24.89
N GLN A 164 -2.25 0.46 -24.71
CA GLN A 164 -2.43 1.69 -25.50
C GLN A 164 -1.58 1.69 -26.77
N TRP A 165 -1.63 0.60 -27.54
CA TRP A 165 -0.97 0.47 -28.84
C TRP A 165 -1.86 -0.22 -29.86
#